data_AF-T0EW18-F1
#
_entry.id   AF-T0EW18-F1
#
_cell.length_a   1.000
_cell.length_b   1.000
_cell.length_c   1.000
_cell.angle_alpha   90.00
_cell.angle_beta   90.00
_cell.angle_gamma   90.00
#
_symmetry.space_group_name_H-M   'P 1'
#
loop_
_entity.id
_entity.type
_entity.pdbx_description
1 polymer ?
#
loop_
_entity_poly.entity_id
_entity_poly.type
_entity_poly.pdbx_seq_one_letter_code
_entity_poly.pdbx_strand_id
1 'polypeptide(L)'
;MNYPNLPNSALEITEQPQVKEITNELLKQLQSALKSNSLFTDQVELSLKGIVRILEVLLSLDFFKNANEIDSSLKNSIEWISNAGERLKIKMKEYEGFFNEFNTSMRTNEQEVTATLNANAENIKNEIKKLENQMIETATRLLTSYQIFLNQAKESATTQINADKTQAITNINEAKISANNEITEKQTQAITNINEAKISANNEITEKQTQAITNITQEKQQATSEINEAKKTDHYHNIDFFEIE
;
A
#
# COMPACT_ATOMS: atom_id res chain seq x y z
N MET A 1 9.50 -6.72 -34.88
CA MET A 1 8.64 -7.54 -35.76
C MET A 1 8.97 -7.22 -37.20
N ASN A 2 9.44 -8.21 -37.96
CA ASN A 2 9.79 -8.07 -39.38
C ASN A 2 8.83 -8.92 -40.21
N TYR A 3 8.04 -8.30 -41.08
CA TYR A 3 7.13 -9.03 -41.97
C TYR A 3 7.66 -9.03 -43.40
N PRO A 4 7.54 -10.15 -44.14
CA PRO A 4 7.85 -10.15 -45.56
C PRO A 4 6.85 -9.26 -46.32
N ASN A 5 7.30 -8.67 -47.42
CA ASN A 5 6.43 -7.88 -48.29
C ASN A 5 5.48 -8.80 -49.06
N LEU A 6 4.24 -8.35 -49.24
CA LEU A 6 3.25 -9.09 -50.00
C LEU A 6 3.69 -9.22 -51.48
N PRO A 7 3.61 -10.41 -52.09
CA PRO A 7 3.84 -10.57 -53.52
C PRO A 7 2.86 -9.72 -54.35
N ASN A 8 3.31 -9.26 -55.51
CA ASN A 8 2.45 -8.54 -56.46
C ASN A 8 1.32 -9.48 -56.95
N SER A 9 0.07 -9.02 -56.84
CA SER A 9 -1.14 -9.78 -57.20
C SER A 9 -1.45 -9.80 -58.70
N ALA A 10 -0.75 -9.01 -59.52
CA ALA A 10 -0.99 -8.96 -60.96
C ALA A 10 -0.66 -10.30 -61.65
N LEU A 11 -1.65 -10.84 -62.37
CA LEU A 11 -1.47 -11.92 -63.33
C LEU A 11 -1.41 -11.30 -64.72
N GLU A 12 -0.21 -11.22 -65.30
CA GLU A 12 0.00 -10.71 -66.67
C GLU A 12 -0.51 -11.72 -67.71
N ILE A 13 -1.84 -11.87 -67.81
CA ILE A 13 -2.51 -12.70 -68.81
C ILE A 13 -2.95 -11.78 -69.94
N THR A 14 -2.54 -12.09 -71.18
CA THR A 14 -2.97 -11.34 -72.37
C THR A 14 -4.46 -11.58 -72.65
N GLU A 15 -5.11 -10.72 -73.44
CA GLU A 15 -6.52 -10.92 -73.81
C GLU A 15 -6.75 -12.32 -74.42
N GLN A 16 -7.88 -12.93 -74.06
CA GLN A 16 -8.25 -14.27 -74.52
C GLN A 16 -8.45 -14.26 -76.04
N PRO A 17 -7.89 -15.23 -76.78
CA PRO A 17 -8.12 -15.34 -78.22
C PRO A 17 -9.60 -15.63 -78.52
N GLN A 18 -10.19 -14.89 -79.48
CA GLN A 18 -11.57 -15.10 -79.91
C GLN A 18 -11.70 -16.38 -80.75
N VAL A 19 -12.64 -17.26 -80.38
CA VAL A 19 -12.96 -18.46 -81.15
C VAL A 19 -14.02 -18.11 -82.19
N LYS A 20 -13.73 -18.39 -83.46
CA LYS A 20 -14.63 -18.09 -84.59
C LYS A 20 -15.72 -19.16 -84.67
N GLU A 21 -16.96 -18.80 -84.33
CA GLU A 21 -18.13 -19.69 -84.44
C GLU A 21 -18.66 -19.65 -85.89
N ILE A 22 -18.72 -20.80 -86.57
CA ILE A 22 -19.10 -20.87 -87.98
C ILE A 22 -20.30 -21.82 -88.15
N THR A 23 -21.50 -21.26 -88.33
CA THR A 23 -22.74 -22.00 -88.64
C THR A 23 -22.78 -22.33 -90.14
N ASN A 24 -22.92 -23.62 -90.50
CA ASN A 24 -22.69 -24.08 -91.88
C ASN A 24 -24.00 -24.31 -92.67
N GLU A 25 -24.48 -23.26 -93.35
CA GLU A 25 -25.71 -23.31 -94.18
C GLU A 25 -25.59 -24.17 -95.46
N LEU A 26 -24.38 -24.45 -95.95
CA LEU A 26 -24.14 -25.29 -97.14
C LEU A 26 -24.45 -26.78 -96.91
N LEU A 27 -24.31 -27.28 -95.67
CA LEU A 27 -24.65 -28.65 -95.28
C LEU A 27 -26.15 -28.94 -95.43
N LYS A 28 -27.00 -27.95 -95.16
CA LYS A 28 -28.46 -28.04 -95.40
C LYS A 28 -28.81 -28.07 -96.89
N GLN A 29 -28.04 -27.37 -97.72
CA GLN A 29 -28.24 -27.37 -99.18
C GLN A 29 -27.85 -28.72 -99.81
N LEU A 30 -26.76 -29.34 -99.35
CA LEU A 30 -26.35 -30.69 -99.79
C LEU A 30 -27.39 -31.75 -99.42
N GLN A 31 -27.92 -31.69 -98.20
CA GLN A 31 -28.98 -32.59 -97.75
C GLN A 31 -30.28 -32.46 -98.58
N SER A 32 -30.56 -31.27 -99.09
CA SER A 32 -31.72 -31.01 -99.94
C SER A 32 -31.54 -31.57 -101.37
N ALA A 33 -30.31 -31.50 -101.91
CA ALA A 33 -29.99 -32.03 -103.24
C ALA A 33 -30.01 -33.57 -103.32
N LEU A 34 -29.74 -34.27 -102.21
CA LEU A 34 -29.70 -35.74 -102.15
C LEU A 34 -31.09 -36.42 -102.03
N LYS A 35 -32.19 -35.66 -102.03
CA LYS A 35 -33.55 -36.18 -101.76
C LYS A 35 -34.46 -36.46 -102.99
N SER A 36 -34.04 -36.25 -104.24
CA SER A 36 -34.92 -36.40 -105.42
C SER A 36 -34.69 -37.68 -106.24
N ASN A 37 -35.78 -38.32 -106.72
CA ASN A 37 -35.86 -39.66 -107.32
C ASN A 37 -36.43 -39.63 -108.76
N SER A 38 -35.76 -40.19 -109.79
CA SER A 38 -36.38 -40.68 -111.07
C SER A 38 -35.42 -41.42 -112.04
N LEU A 39 -35.96 -42.47 -112.70
CA LEU A 39 -35.60 -43.32 -113.88
C LEU A 39 -34.17 -43.33 -114.50
N PHE A 40 -33.63 -44.55 -114.65
CA PHE A 40 -32.22 -44.95 -114.82
C PHE A 40 -31.33 -44.19 -115.83
N THR A 41 -31.81 -43.76 -117.00
CA THR A 41 -30.94 -43.08 -117.99
C THR A 41 -30.79 -41.58 -117.70
N ASP A 42 -31.89 -40.89 -117.39
CA ASP A 42 -31.85 -39.55 -116.81
C ASP A 42 -31.20 -39.60 -115.43
N GLN A 43 -31.36 -40.70 -114.69
CA GLN A 43 -30.70 -40.94 -113.42
C GLN A 43 -29.18 -41.05 -113.58
N VAL A 44 -28.64 -41.61 -114.67
CA VAL A 44 -27.18 -41.64 -114.88
C VAL A 44 -26.66 -40.25 -115.23
N GLU A 45 -27.34 -39.48 -116.10
CA GLU A 45 -26.92 -38.10 -116.40
C GLU A 45 -27.09 -37.17 -115.18
N LEU A 46 -28.21 -37.25 -114.46
CA LEU A 46 -28.47 -36.56 -113.20
C LEU A 46 -27.55 -37.04 -112.07
N SER A 47 -27.17 -38.32 -112.05
CA SER A 47 -26.18 -38.83 -111.08
C SER A 47 -24.80 -38.32 -111.41
N LEU A 48 -24.41 -38.21 -112.68
CA LEU A 48 -23.12 -37.63 -113.08
C LEU A 48 -23.10 -36.12 -112.85
N LYS A 49 -24.17 -35.38 -113.19
CA LYS A 49 -24.33 -33.96 -112.82
C LYS A 49 -24.41 -33.77 -111.31
N GLY A 50 -25.06 -34.69 -110.60
CA GLY A 50 -25.15 -34.74 -109.15
C GLY A 50 -23.79 -35.00 -108.51
N ILE A 51 -22.99 -35.93 -109.04
CA ILE A 51 -21.62 -36.21 -108.62
C ILE A 51 -20.73 -35.01 -108.92
N VAL A 52 -20.82 -34.39 -110.09
CA VAL A 52 -20.08 -33.16 -110.43
C VAL A 52 -20.47 -32.02 -109.50
N ARG A 53 -21.77 -31.85 -109.19
CA ARG A 53 -22.24 -30.82 -108.25
C ARG A 53 -21.83 -31.13 -106.81
N ILE A 54 -21.83 -32.40 -106.39
CA ILE A 54 -21.31 -32.84 -105.10
C ILE A 54 -19.80 -32.60 -105.03
N LEU A 55 -19.06 -32.84 -106.11
CA LEU A 55 -17.61 -32.58 -106.19
C LEU A 55 -17.32 -31.07 -106.18
N GLU A 56 -18.07 -30.27 -106.93
CA GLU A 56 -17.99 -28.80 -106.90
C GLU A 56 -18.32 -28.28 -105.49
N VAL A 57 -19.39 -28.78 -104.86
CA VAL A 57 -19.77 -28.42 -103.48
C VAL A 57 -18.74 -28.89 -102.47
N LEU A 58 -18.15 -30.08 -102.61
CA LEU A 58 -17.05 -30.56 -101.76
C LEU A 58 -15.78 -29.71 -101.91
N LEU A 59 -15.51 -29.22 -103.12
CA LEU A 59 -14.38 -28.31 -103.41
C LEU A 59 -14.66 -26.86 -102.99
N SER A 60 -15.93 -26.42 -103.01
CA SER A 60 -16.36 -25.07 -102.61
C SER A 60 -16.87 -24.98 -101.18
N LEU A 61 -16.95 -26.10 -100.46
CA LEU A 61 -17.31 -26.13 -99.05
C LEU A 61 -16.17 -25.45 -98.29
N ASP A 62 -16.44 -24.25 -97.78
CA ASP A 62 -15.58 -23.56 -96.83
C ASP A 62 -15.23 -24.45 -95.62
N PHE A 63 -15.88 -25.60 -95.44
CA PHE A 63 -15.54 -26.66 -94.50
C PHE A 63 -14.04 -26.92 -94.34
N PHE A 64 -13.25 -27.07 -95.42
CA PHE A 64 -11.80 -27.32 -95.28
C PHE A 64 -10.99 -26.07 -94.89
N LYS A 65 -11.41 -24.87 -95.33
CA LYS A 65 -10.78 -23.60 -94.89
C LYS A 65 -11.14 -23.27 -93.45
N ASN A 66 -12.40 -23.43 -93.10
CA ASN A 66 -12.97 -23.27 -91.76
C ASN A 66 -12.37 -24.28 -90.78
N ALA A 67 -12.12 -25.52 -91.20
CA ALA A 67 -11.43 -26.50 -90.36
C ALA A 67 -10.00 -26.07 -90.02
N ASN A 68 -9.24 -25.53 -90.98
CA ASN A 68 -7.90 -25.01 -90.72
C ASN A 68 -7.91 -23.73 -89.86
N GLU A 69 -8.89 -22.83 -90.05
CA GLU A 69 -9.07 -21.65 -89.20
C GLU A 69 -9.46 -22.04 -87.76
N ILE A 70 -10.35 -23.02 -87.60
CA ILE A 70 -10.76 -23.58 -86.31
C ILE A 70 -9.56 -24.26 -85.64
N ASP A 71 -8.80 -25.09 -86.35
CA ASP A 71 -7.60 -25.76 -85.83
C ASP A 71 -6.55 -24.73 -85.36
N SER A 72 -6.28 -23.71 -86.17
CA SER A 72 -5.37 -22.63 -85.79
C SER A 72 -5.87 -21.85 -84.57
N SER A 73 -7.17 -21.54 -84.49
CA SER A 73 -7.79 -20.86 -83.35
C SER A 73 -7.72 -21.70 -82.07
N LEU A 74 -7.94 -23.02 -82.18
CA LEU A 74 -7.87 -23.95 -81.06
C LEU A 74 -6.42 -24.10 -80.57
N LYS A 75 -5.45 -24.22 -81.49
CA LYS A 75 -4.03 -24.26 -81.15
C LYS A 75 -3.57 -23.01 -80.41
N ASN A 76 -3.98 -21.84 -80.88
CA ASN A 76 -3.72 -20.55 -80.21
C ASN A 76 -4.38 -20.49 -78.83
N SER A 77 -5.60 -21.01 -78.68
CA SER A 77 -6.29 -21.05 -77.38
C SER A 77 -5.62 -22.01 -76.40
N ILE A 78 -5.17 -23.18 -76.86
CA ILE A 78 -4.43 -24.14 -76.04
C ILE A 78 -3.10 -23.53 -75.58
N GLU A 79 -2.38 -22.84 -76.47
CA GLU A 79 -1.14 -22.15 -76.13
C GLU A 79 -1.36 -21.03 -75.11
N TRP A 80 -2.38 -20.19 -75.30
CA TRP A 80 -2.76 -19.16 -74.33
C TRP A 80 -3.13 -19.73 -72.97
N ILE A 81 -3.95 -20.78 -72.91
CA ILE A 81 -4.32 -21.47 -71.66
C ILE A 81 -3.08 -22.05 -70.98
N SER A 82 -2.18 -22.66 -71.75
CA SER A 82 -0.92 -23.21 -71.22
C SER A 82 -0.04 -22.12 -70.59
N ASN A 83 0.12 -20.99 -71.29
CA ASN A 83 0.89 -19.85 -70.80
C ASN A 83 0.25 -19.19 -69.56
N ALA A 84 -1.07 -19.03 -69.55
CA ALA A 84 -1.82 -18.53 -68.39
C ALA A 84 -1.71 -19.48 -67.19
N GLY A 85 -1.79 -20.79 -67.43
CA GLY A 85 -1.60 -21.82 -66.42
C GLY A 85 -0.21 -21.82 -65.79
N GLU A 86 0.85 -21.67 -66.59
CA GLU A 86 2.21 -21.59 -66.05
C GLU A 86 2.44 -20.28 -65.27
N ARG A 87 1.92 -19.14 -65.75
CA ARG A 87 1.96 -17.87 -65.01
C ARG A 87 1.25 -17.97 -63.66
N LEU A 88 0.07 -18.59 -63.62
CA LEU A 88 -0.66 -18.84 -62.38
C LEU A 88 0.15 -19.74 -61.45
N LYS A 89 0.74 -20.81 -61.96
CA LYS A 89 1.59 -21.73 -61.17
C LYS A 89 2.82 -21.04 -60.58
N ILE A 90 3.47 -20.15 -61.33
CA ILE A 90 4.58 -19.32 -60.81
C ILE A 90 4.05 -18.43 -59.68
N LYS A 91 2.92 -17.75 -59.89
CA LYS A 91 2.30 -16.89 -58.86
C LYS A 91 1.92 -17.68 -57.61
N MET A 92 1.38 -18.88 -57.75
CA MET A 92 1.07 -19.78 -56.63
C MET A 92 2.33 -20.13 -55.82
N LYS A 93 3.47 -20.38 -56.47
CA LYS A 93 4.75 -20.62 -55.79
C LYS A 93 5.26 -19.39 -55.05
N GLU A 94 5.08 -18.19 -55.61
CA GLU A 94 5.45 -16.94 -54.93
C GLU A 94 4.63 -16.75 -53.64
N TYR A 95 3.32 -16.98 -53.69
CA TYR A 95 2.47 -16.91 -52.50
C TYR A 95 2.77 -18.02 -51.48
N GLU A 96 3.06 -19.23 -51.94
CA GLU A 96 3.53 -20.32 -51.06
C GLU A 96 4.81 -19.92 -50.31
N GLY A 97 5.80 -19.35 -51.03
CA GLY A 97 7.02 -18.82 -50.42
C GLY A 97 6.72 -17.72 -49.40
N PHE A 98 5.88 -16.74 -49.75
CA PHE A 98 5.45 -15.68 -48.85
C PHE A 98 4.81 -16.22 -47.58
N PHE A 99 3.85 -17.16 -47.68
CA PHE A 99 3.17 -17.72 -46.51
C PHE A 99 4.14 -18.49 -45.60
N ASN A 100 5.13 -19.18 -46.17
CA ASN A 100 6.18 -19.86 -45.40
C ASN A 100 7.06 -18.86 -44.63
N GLU A 101 7.51 -17.79 -45.27
CA GLU A 101 8.27 -16.72 -44.62
C GLU A 101 7.45 -15.99 -43.56
N PHE A 102 6.18 -15.68 -43.87
CA PHE A 102 5.25 -15.03 -42.95
C PHE A 102 5.00 -15.89 -41.71
N ASN A 103 4.71 -17.18 -41.88
CA ASN A 103 4.52 -18.12 -40.76
C ASN A 103 5.79 -18.25 -39.90
N THR A 104 6.96 -18.28 -40.54
CA THR A 104 8.24 -18.29 -39.83
C THR A 104 8.42 -17.02 -39.00
N SER A 105 8.17 -15.85 -39.59
CA SER A 105 8.21 -14.56 -38.89
C SER A 105 7.22 -14.51 -37.73
N MET A 106 5.98 -14.95 -37.93
CA MET A 106 4.95 -14.98 -36.89
C MET A 106 5.37 -15.82 -35.69
N ARG A 107 5.92 -17.02 -35.94
CA ARG A 107 6.42 -17.89 -34.87
C ARG A 107 7.59 -17.25 -34.11
N THR A 108 8.52 -16.59 -34.80
CA THR A 108 9.62 -15.87 -34.16
C THR A 108 9.10 -14.69 -33.33
N ASN A 109 8.18 -13.89 -33.87
CA ASN A 109 7.57 -12.78 -33.14
C ASN A 109 6.83 -13.27 -31.88
N GLU A 110 6.08 -14.36 -31.98
CA GLU A 110 5.39 -14.98 -30.84
C GLU A 110 6.39 -15.40 -29.75
N GLN A 111 7.51 -16.03 -30.14
CA GLN A 111 8.56 -16.43 -29.21
C GLN A 111 9.24 -15.23 -28.54
N GLU A 112 9.57 -14.19 -29.31
CA GLU A 112 10.18 -12.96 -28.80
C GLU A 112 9.26 -12.22 -27.82
N VAL A 113 7.98 -12.09 -28.18
CA VAL A 113 6.96 -11.48 -27.31
C VAL A 113 6.80 -12.30 -26.03
N THR A 114 6.69 -13.63 -26.15
CA THR A 114 6.57 -14.52 -24.99
C THR A 114 7.80 -14.42 -24.07
N ALA A 115 9.01 -14.45 -24.64
CA ALA A 115 10.25 -14.31 -23.88
C ALA A 115 10.34 -12.95 -23.17
N THR A 116 9.98 -11.87 -23.85
CA THR A 116 9.97 -10.51 -23.29
C THR A 116 8.95 -10.39 -22.16
N LEU A 117 7.74 -10.92 -22.35
CA LEU A 117 6.69 -10.91 -21.32
C LEU A 117 7.10 -11.73 -20.09
N ASN A 118 7.69 -12.91 -20.28
CA ASN A 118 8.17 -13.76 -19.19
C ASN A 118 9.32 -13.08 -18.42
N ALA A 119 10.27 -12.46 -19.13
CA ALA A 119 11.35 -11.70 -18.50
C ALA A 119 10.81 -10.51 -17.70
N ASN A 120 9.83 -9.78 -18.24
CA ASN A 120 9.18 -8.68 -17.54
C ASN A 120 8.42 -9.16 -16.29
N ALA A 121 7.71 -10.29 -16.38
CA ALA A 121 7.00 -10.87 -15.24
C ALA A 121 7.97 -11.23 -14.10
N GLU A 122 9.12 -11.85 -14.41
CA GLU A 122 10.13 -12.19 -13.41
C GLU A 122 10.82 -10.94 -12.83
N ASN A 123 11.10 -9.93 -13.66
CA ASN A 123 11.65 -8.65 -13.19
C ASN A 123 10.70 -7.94 -12.22
N ILE A 124 9.40 -7.85 -12.56
CA ILE A 124 8.38 -7.24 -11.70
C ILE A 124 8.29 -7.99 -10.36
N LYS A 125 8.28 -9.32 -10.39
CA LYS A 125 8.26 -10.16 -9.19
C LYS A 125 9.47 -9.91 -8.29
N ASN A 126 10.66 -9.78 -8.87
CA ASN A 126 11.88 -9.51 -8.12
C ASN A 126 11.90 -8.09 -7.50
N GLU A 127 11.43 -7.07 -8.23
CA GLU A 127 11.31 -5.71 -7.67
C GLU A 127 10.25 -5.64 -6.57
N ILE A 128 9.11 -6.33 -6.69
CA ILE A 128 8.13 -6.44 -5.60
C ILE A 128 8.79 -7.03 -4.35
N LYS A 129 9.48 -8.16 -4.48
CA LYS A 129 10.17 -8.80 -3.34
C LYS A 129 11.21 -7.89 -2.69
N LYS A 130 11.93 -7.11 -3.50
CA LYS A 130 12.90 -6.12 -3.02
C LYS A 130 12.22 -5.00 -2.23
N LEU A 131 11.11 -4.46 -2.73
CA LEU A 131 10.31 -3.44 -2.04
C LEU A 131 9.72 -3.98 -0.73
N GLU A 132 9.21 -5.22 -0.73
CA GLU A 132 8.73 -5.90 0.48
C GLU A 132 9.83 -5.98 1.55
N ASN A 133 11.04 -6.41 1.17
CA ASN A 133 12.18 -6.48 2.09
C ASN A 133 12.56 -5.09 2.64
N GLN A 134 12.60 -4.05 1.80
CA GLN A 134 12.89 -2.67 2.24
C GLN A 134 11.84 -2.14 3.21
N MET A 135 10.57 -2.46 2.98
CA MET A 135 9.47 -2.06 3.88
C MET A 135 9.58 -2.76 5.23
N ILE A 136 9.90 -4.06 5.25
CA ILE A 136 10.14 -4.83 6.49
C ILE A 136 11.33 -4.27 7.27
N GLU A 137 12.44 -3.95 6.60
CA GLU A 137 13.62 -3.38 7.25
C GLU A 137 13.28 -2.01 7.86
N THR A 138 12.61 -1.14 7.11
CA THR A 138 12.20 0.19 7.57
C THR A 138 11.27 0.11 8.78
N ALA A 139 10.26 -0.76 8.73
CA ALA A 139 9.34 -0.96 9.85
C ALA A 139 10.06 -1.49 11.09
N THR A 140 11.00 -2.42 10.91
CA THR A 140 11.80 -3.00 12.01
C THR A 140 12.73 -1.96 12.66
N ARG A 141 13.39 -1.14 11.85
CA ARG A 141 14.25 -0.04 12.34
C ARG A 141 13.42 1.02 13.07
N LEU A 142 12.25 1.36 12.56
CA LEU A 142 11.33 2.30 13.21
C LEU A 142 10.84 1.76 14.57
N LEU A 143 10.39 0.49 14.60
CA LEU A 143 9.94 -0.17 15.83
C LEU A 143 11.05 -0.22 16.88
N THR A 144 12.26 -0.61 16.47
CA THR A 144 13.42 -0.67 17.37
C THR A 144 13.77 0.72 17.91
N SER A 145 13.78 1.74 17.05
CA SER A 145 14.04 3.13 17.45
C SER A 145 13.00 3.64 18.44
N TYR A 146 11.72 3.34 18.19
CA TYR A 146 10.63 3.73 19.08
C TYR A 146 10.71 3.03 20.44
N GLN A 147 11.07 1.73 20.46
CA GLN A 147 11.30 0.99 21.70
C GLN A 147 12.44 1.57 22.53
N ILE A 148 13.56 1.95 21.89
CA ILE A 148 14.70 2.61 22.56
C ILE A 148 14.26 3.95 23.14
N PHE A 149 13.56 4.77 22.35
CA PHE A 149 13.05 6.07 22.78
C PHE A 149 12.14 5.95 24.01
N LEU A 150 11.18 5.01 24.00
CA LEU A 150 10.27 4.78 25.15
C LEU A 150 11.03 4.31 26.39
N ASN A 151 12.02 3.43 26.23
CA ASN A 151 12.84 2.97 27.35
C ASN A 151 13.65 4.11 27.97
N GLN A 152 14.28 4.96 27.15
CA GLN A 152 15.00 6.14 27.60
C GLN A 152 14.09 7.15 28.30
N ALA A 153 12.90 7.41 27.75
CA ALA A 153 11.92 8.30 28.37
C ALA A 153 11.47 7.78 29.74
N LYS A 154 11.23 6.47 29.86
CA LYS A 154 10.87 5.82 31.14
C LYS A 154 11.99 5.91 32.16
N GLU A 155 13.23 5.66 31.76
CA GLU A 155 14.40 5.76 32.64
C GLU A 155 14.63 7.19 33.13
N SER A 156 14.52 8.17 32.23
CA SER A 156 14.62 9.59 32.55
C SER A 156 13.53 10.02 33.54
N ALA A 157 12.27 9.66 33.29
CA ALA A 157 11.16 9.96 34.19
C ALA A 157 11.34 9.30 35.57
N THR A 158 11.81 8.05 35.60
CA THR A 158 12.10 7.34 36.86
C THR A 158 13.21 8.02 37.66
N THR A 159 14.26 8.48 36.97
CA THR A 159 15.38 9.20 37.59
C THR A 159 14.90 10.52 38.20
N GLN A 160 14.10 11.30 37.46
CA GLN A 160 13.54 12.55 37.97
C GLN A 160 12.64 12.34 39.18
N ILE A 161 11.73 11.35 39.11
CA ILE A 161 10.82 11.01 40.22
C ILE A 161 11.63 10.62 41.48
N ASN A 162 12.69 9.83 41.33
CA ASN A 162 13.53 9.44 42.47
C ASN A 162 14.29 10.61 43.07
N ALA A 163 14.79 11.53 42.23
CA ALA A 163 15.44 12.76 42.68
C ALA A 163 14.45 13.65 43.46
N ASP A 164 13.27 13.91 42.90
CA ASP A 164 12.22 14.73 43.53
C ASP A 164 11.73 14.12 44.84
N LYS A 165 11.56 12.78 44.87
CA LYS A 165 11.19 12.05 46.10
C LYS A 165 12.26 12.20 47.18
N THR A 166 13.54 12.09 46.80
CA THR A 166 14.65 12.26 47.74
C THR A 166 14.68 13.68 48.29
N GLN A 167 14.55 14.69 47.42
CA GLN A 167 14.50 16.10 47.83
C GLN A 167 13.32 16.37 48.76
N ALA A 168 12.14 15.84 48.46
CA ALA A 168 10.95 16.00 49.29
C ALA A 168 11.15 15.38 50.70
N ILE A 169 11.76 14.20 50.78
CA ILE A 169 12.09 13.55 52.06
C ILE A 169 13.09 14.40 52.85
N THR A 170 14.13 14.92 52.21
CA THR A 170 15.11 15.81 52.84
C THR A 170 14.44 17.06 53.41
N ASN A 171 13.60 17.74 52.61
CA ASN A 171 12.87 18.94 53.06
C ASN A 171 11.96 18.64 54.26
N ILE A 172 11.26 17.50 54.25
CA ILE A 172 10.41 17.08 55.38
C ILE A 172 11.25 16.84 56.64
N ASN A 173 12.41 16.19 56.51
CA ASN A 173 13.30 15.94 57.64
C ASN A 173 13.87 17.25 58.22
N GLU A 174 14.28 18.19 57.38
CA GLU A 174 14.74 19.52 57.80
C GLU A 174 13.64 20.29 58.53
N ALA A 175 12.42 20.33 57.97
CA ALA A 175 11.28 20.97 58.61
C ALA A 175 10.94 20.33 59.97
N LYS A 176 11.01 18.99 60.06
CA LYS A 176 10.79 18.26 61.31
C LYS A 176 11.85 18.60 62.37
N ILE A 177 13.13 18.68 61.98
CA ILE A 177 14.21 19.08 62.89
C ILE A 177 13.99 20.51 63.38
N SER A 178 13.67 21.44 62.48
CA SER A 178 13.37 22.83 62.85
C SER A 178 12.22 22.93 63.84
N ALA A 179 11.10 22.25 63.57
CA ALA A 179 9.95 22.22 64.46
C ALA A 179 10.29 21.62 65.84
N ASN A 180 11.09 20.54 65.89
CA ASN A 180 11.53 19.94 67.15
C ASN A 180 12.44 20.87 67.95
N ASN A 181 13.33 21.62 67.28
CA ASN A 181 14.19 22.60 67.93
C ASN A 181 13.34 23.73 68.54
N GLU A 182 12.37 24.28 67.80
CA GLU A 182 11.44 25.30 68.32
C GLU A 182 10.61 24.79 69.50
N ILE A 183 10.13 23.54 69.44
CA ILE A 183 9.40 22.91 70.56
C ILE A 183 10.30 22.80 71.79
N THR A 184 11.54 22.35 71.62
CA THR A 184 12.51 22.19 72.71
C THR A 184 12.82 23.54 73.36
N GLU A 185 13.07 24.57 72.55
CA GLU A 185 13.33 25.94 73.03
C GLU A 185 12.14 26.49 73.83
N LYS A 186 10.92 26.36 73.31
CA LYS A 186 9.69 26.79 74.02
C LYS A 186 9.46 25.99 75.30
N GLN A 187 9.74 24.69 75.32
CA GLN A 187 9.66 23.86 76.52
C GLN A 187 10.65 24.33 77.58
N THR A 188 11.91 24.57 77.20
CA THR A 188 12.93 25.12 78.11
C THR A 188 12.51 26.47 78.67
N GLN A 189 12.04 27.39 77.83
CA GLN A 189 11.58 28.71 78.28
C GLN A 189 10.40 28.60 79.24
N ALA A 190 9.41 27.73 78.95
CA ALA A 190 8.26 27.51 79.82
C ALA A 190 8.68 26.96 81.19
N ILE A 191 9.61 26.00 81.22
CA ILE A 191 10.16 25.44 82.47
C ILE A 191 10.89 26.51 83.29
N THR A 192 11.73 27.33 82.64
CA THR A 192 12.42 28.46 83.30
C THR A 192 11.42 29.44 83.92
N ASN A 193 10.42 29.86 83.16
CA ASN A 193 9.38 30.78 83.64
C ASN A 193 8.61 30.20 84.85
N ILE A 194 8.27 28.90 84.83
CA ILE A 194 7.60 28.24 85.95
C ILE A 194 8.50 28.19 87.19
N ASN A 195 9.79 27.92 87.02
CA ASN A 195 10.75 27.88 88.13
C ASN A 195 10.96 29.27 88.76
N GLU A 196 11.08 30.32 87.94
CA GLU A 196 11.15 31.71 88.40
C GLU A 196 9.90 32.10 89.19
N ALA A 197 8.71 31.82 88.66
CA ALA A 197 7.45 32.07 89.34
C ALA A 197 7.35 31.32 90.68
N LYS A 198 7.80 30.05 90.71
CA LYS A 198 7.84 29.24 91.94
C LYS A 198 8.80 29.83 93.00
N ILE A 199 9.98 30.29 92.59
CA ILE A 199 10.94 30.95 93.49
C ILE A 199 10.33 32.25 94.05
N SER A 200 9.73 33.08 93.19
CA SER A 200 9.06 34.32 93.61
C SER A 200 7.97 34.04 94.64
N ALA A 201 7.09 33.07 94.36
CA ALA A 201 6.03 32.67 95.29
C ALA A 201 6.58 32.13 96.62
N ASN A 202 7.66 31.33 96.59
CA ASN A 202 8.32 30.84 97.81
C ASN A 202 8.91 31.97 98.66
N ASN A 203 9.51 32.97 98.02
CA ASN A 203 10.05 34.15 98.71
C ASN A 203 8.91 34.95 99.38
N GLU A 204 7.82 35.21 98.66
CA GLU A 204 6.64 35.89 99.21
C GLU A 204 6.00 35.12 100.38
N ILE A 205 5.92 33.79 100.29
CA ILE A 205 5.41 32.94 101.37
C ILE A 205 6.32 33.04 102.60
N THR A 206 7.64 32.96 102.40
CA THR A 206 8.63 33.03 103.48
C THR A 206 8.58 34.39 104.17
N GLU A 207 8.51 35.48 103.42
CA GLU A 207 8.38 36.84 103.94
C GLU A 207 7.10 37.00 104.78
N LYS A 208 5.95 36.52 104.26
CA LYS A 208 4.67 36.53 105.01
C LYS A 208 4.72 35.68 106.27
N GLN A 209 5.37 34.51 106.23
CA GLN A 209 5.56 33.65 107.40
C GLN A 209 6.43 34.34 108.45
N THR A 210 7.56 34.92 108.06
CA THR A 210 8.44 35.69 108.95
C THR A 210 7.71 36.87 109.57
N GLN A 211 6.96 37.64 108.78
CA GLN A 211 6.17 38.76 109.28
C GLN A 211 5.12 38.30 110.30
N ALA A 212 4.39 37.22 110.01
CA ALA A 212 3.40 36.67 110.93
C ALA A 212 4.03 36.20 112.26
N ILE A 213 5.17 35.51 112.21
CA ILE A 213 5.91 35.06 113.41
C ILE A 213 6.39 36.26 114.23
N THR A 214 6.91 37.31 113.58
CA THR A 214 7.33 38.54 114.25
C THR A 214 6.16 39.21 114.96
N ASN A 215 5.01 39.36 114.29
CA ASN A 215 3.81 39.94 114.87
C ASN A 215 3.34 39.15 116.11
N ILE A 216 3.25 37.81 116.01
CA ILE A 216 2.87 36.94 117.14
C ILE A 216 3.86 37.08 118.31
N THR A 217 5.16 37.18 118.01
CA THR A 217 6.19 37.33 119.04
C THR A 217 6.06 38.68 119.77
N GLN A 218 5.82 39.75 119.02
CA GLN A 218 5.59 41.09 119.58
C GLN A 218 4.34 41.12 120.45
N GLU A 219 3.20 40.60 119.97
CA GLU A 219 1.96 40.53 120.76
C GLU A 219 2.14 39.70 122.03
N LYS A 220 2.85 38.57 121.95
CA LYS A 220 3.16 37.75 123.12
C LYS A 220 4.00 38.51 124.15
N GLN A 221 5.00 39.29 123.72
CA GLN A 221 5.81 40.13 124.61
C GLN A 221 4.96 41.23 125.26
N GLN A 222 4.08 41.86 124.48
CA GLN A 222 3.15 42.88 124.97
C GLN A 222 2.21 42.29 126.04
N ALA A 223 1.52 41.19 125.73
CA ALA A 223 0.64 40.49 126.67
C ALA A 223 1.37 40.04 127.94
N THR A 224 2.62 39.57 127.82
CA THR A 224 3.44 39.20 128.99
C THR A 224 3.73 40.41 129.88
N SER A 225 3.98 41.58 129.27
CA SER A 225 4.23 42.83 129.99
C SER A 225 2.98 43.29 130.72
N GLU A 226 1.82 43.28 130.05
CA GLU A 226 0.51 43.61 130.62
C GLU A 226 0.15 42.68 131.81
N ILE A 227 0.36 41.36 131.67
CA ILE A 227 0.14 40.41 132.77
C ILE A 227 1.04 40.71 133.97
N ASN A 228 2.32 41.04 133.72
CA ASN A 228 3.26 41.36 134.79
C ASN A 228 2.92 42.67 135.50
N GLU A 229 2.42 43.66 134.76
CA GLU A 229 1.93 44.92 135.31
C GLU A 229 0.68 44.70 136.17
N ALA A 230 -0.29 43.93 135.69
CA ALA A 230 -1.48 43.54 136.45
C ALA A 230 -1.14 42.81 137.76
N LYS A 231 -0.13 41.91 137.74
CA LYS A 231 0.37 41.23 138.95
C LYS A 231 1.00 42.18 139.97
N LYS A 232 1.64 43.27 139.53
CA LYS A 232 2.19 44.28 140.45
C LYS A 232 1.08 45.12 141.08
N THR A 233 0.04 45.46 140.32
CA THR A 233 -1.11 46.21 140.84
C THR A 233 -1.96 45.42 141.83
N ASP A 234 -2.00 44.08 141.72
CA ASP A 234 -2.67 43.20 142.71
C ASP A 234 -1.94 43.17 144.07
N HIS A 235 -0.69 43.64 144.16
CA HIS A 235 0.11 43.57 145.40
C HIS A 235 0.07 44.83 146.29
N TYR A 236 -0.87 45.76 146.07
CA TYR A 236 -1.10 46.93 146.94
C TYR A 236 -2.51 46.96 147.55
N HIS A 237 -2.93 45.83 148.11
CA HIS A 237 -3.71 45.83 149.34
C HIS A 237 -2.99 44.97 150.39
N ASN A 238 -1.79 45.43 150.79
CA ASN A 238 -1.39 45.27 152.17
C ASN A 238 -2.35 46.14 152.99
N ILE A 239 -3.53 45.60 153.31
CA ILE A 239 -4.34 46.13 154.38
C ILE A 239 -3.52 45.81 155.64
N ASP A 240 -2.76 46.81 156.10
CA ASP A 240 -2.40 46.95 157.50
C ASP A 240 -3.70 46.90 158.29
N PHE A 241 -4.10 45.70 158.71
CA PHE A 241 -5.04 45.55 159.81
C PHE A 241 -4.23 45.81 161.07
N PHE A 242 -4.24 47.08 161.46
CA PHE A 242 -3.80 47.56 162.75
C PHE A 242 -4.35 46.69 163.89
N GLU A 243 -3.46 46.36 164.82
CA GLU A 243 -3.78 46.00 166.20
C GLU A 243 -4.75 47.04 166.79
N ILE A 244 -5.84 46.56 167.40
CA ILE A 244 -6.56 47.26 168.47
C ILE A 244 -6.75 46.23 169.59
N GLU A 245 -6.11 46.55 170.72
CA GLU A 245 -6.28 46.10 172.12
C GLU A 245 -6.93 44.75 172.43
#